data_AF-A0A8T7MI10-F1
#
_entry.id   AF-A0A8T7MI10-F1
#
_cell.length_a   1.000
_cell.length_b   1.000
_cell.length_c   1.000
_cell.angle_alpha   90.00
_cell.angle_beta   90.00
_cell.angle_gamma   90.00
#
_symmetry.space_group_name_H-M   'P 1'
#
loop_
_entity.id
_entity.type
_entity.pdbx_description
1 polymer ?
#
loop_
_entity_poly.entity_id
_entity_poly.type
_entity_poly.pdbx_seq_one_letter_code
_entity_poly.pdbx_strand_id
1 'polypeptide(L)'
;MEKSLRPIKLFRCWKQAAGPIFGRFVPAAPFSALATFGWPTLSPLFYDEACQELATNLRQTLEGEAVSAGEAAFVIDLPGPISLGLGFYLQQLGISPILLFGGLWRPAALLEGAESASSLAYYSERLNRAEIKKGRGYAFLLERERFQEVAPLSLVKTFNNRYRAGLGLFPPPPELRKAGLAGLIDLRVADDELPDDLMEFYNSASQAGLDIFQSVVNQI
;
A
#
# COMPACT_ATOMS: atom_id res chain seq x y z
N MET A 1 -29.81 2.81 4.60
CA MET A 1 -28.60 3.41 5.20
C MET A 1 -27.77 2.30 5.82
N GLU A 2 -26.83 1.76 5.05
CA GLU A 2 -25.83 0.83 5.59
C GLU A 2 -25.09 1.51 6.74
N LYS A 3 -24.90 0.80 7.86
CA LYS A 3 -24.12 1.30 8.99
C LYS A 3 -22.70 1.52 8.49
N SER A 4 -22.34 2.76 8.13
CA SER A 4 -20.97 3.12 7.74
C SER A 4 -20.02 2.56 8.79
N LEU A 5 -19.16 1.60 8.43
CA LEU A 5 -18.26 1.01 9.40
C LEU A 5 -17.37 2.10 9.97
N ARG A 6 -17.31 2.20 11.30
CA ARG A 6 -16.46 3.19 11.96
C ARG A 6 -15.01 3.01 11.50
N PRO A 7 -14.24 4.08 11.23
CA PRO A 7 -12.87 3.98 10.71
C PRO A 7 -11.95 3.09 11.56
N ILE A 8 -12.18 3.01 12.87
CA ILE A 8 -11.47 2.09 13.76
C ILE A 8 -11.65 0.61 13.37
N LYS A 9 -12.82 0.22 12.84
CA LYS A 9 -13.04 -1.15 12.37
C LYS A 9 -12.29 -1.39 11.07
N LEU A 10 -12.31 -0.45 10.14
CA LEU A 10 -11.53 -0.55 8.89
C LEU A 10 -10.03 -0.70 9.18
N PHE A 11 -9.51 0.11 10.10
CA PHE A 11 -8.12 0.01 10.56
C PHE A 11 -7.80 -1.38 11.11
N ARG A 12 -8.69 -1.94 11.94
CA ARG A 12 -8.50 -3.28 12.51
C ARG A 12 -8.47 -4.36 11.43
N CYS A 13 -9.30 -4.25 10.39
CA CYS A 13 -9.30 -5.20 9.28
C CYS A 13 -7.95 -5.25 8.55
N TRP A 14 -7.41 -4.08 8.16
CA TRP A 14 -6.09 -4.02 7.52
C TRP A 14 -4.96 -4.44 8.46
N LYS A 15 -5.01 -4.00 9.72
CA LYS A 15 -4.01 -4.42 10.73
C LYS A 15 -4.00 -5.94 10.93
N GLN A 16 -5.18 -6.57 10.92
CA GLN A 16 -5.30 -8.02 11.04
C GLN A 16 -4.79 -8.74 9.78
N ALA A 17 -5.12 -8.23 8.58
CA ALA A 17 -4.66 -8.77 7.31
C ALA A 17 -3.13 -8.69 7.14
N ALA A 18 -2.51 -7.61 7.64
CA ALA A 18 -1.06 -7.42 7.66
C ALA A 18 -0.31 -8.42 8.57
N GLY A 19 -1.03 -9.17 9.39
CA GLY A 19 -0.47 -10.20 10.25
C GLY A 19 0.35 -9.64 11.44
N PRO A 20 0.87 -10.53 12.29
CA PRO A 20 1.49 -10.14 13.56
C PRO A 20 2.88 -9.51 13.41
N ILE A 21 3.61 -9.82 12.32
CA ILE A 21 4.99 -9.35 12.14
C ILE A 21 5.00 -7.87 11.74
N PHE A 22 4.26 -7.52 10.69
CA PHE A 22 4.27 -6.16 10.15
C PHE A 22 2.98 -5.37 10.36
N GLY A 23 1.95 -5.94 11.01
CA GLY A 23 0.72 -5.22 11.33
C GLY A 23 0.89 -3.99 12.22
N ARG A 24 2.02 -3.87 12.95
CA ARG A 24 2.36 -2.66 13.72
C ARG A 24 2.78 -1.48 12.83
N PHE A 25 3.15 -1.73 11.58
CA PHE A 25 3.57 -0.71 10.62
C PHE A 25 2.41 -0.16 9.78
N VAL A 26 1.21 -0.73 9.89
CA VAL A 26 0.01 -0.16 9.28
C VAL A 26 -0.29 1.19 9.96
N PRO A 27 -0.19 2.32 9.26
CA PRO A 27 -0.38 3.63 9.85
C PRO A 27 -1.87 3.86 10.14
N ALA A 28 -2.17 4.44 11.30
CA ALA A 28 -3.53 4.86 11.63
C ALA A 28 -4.00 6.07 10.81
N ALA A 29 -3.05 6.75 10.17
CA ALA A 29 -3.22 8.04 9.54
C ALA A 29 -4.39 8.13 8.53
N PRO A 30 -4.46 7.24 7.51
CA PRO A 30 -5.58 7.18 6.58
C PRO A 30 -6.96 7.07 7.25
N PHE A 31 -7.05 6.27 8.31
CA PHE A 31 -8.30 5.98 8.99
C PHE A 31 -8.74 7.14 9.90
N SER A 32 -7.79 7.84 10.53
CA SER A 32 -8.08 9.07 11.27
C SER A 32 -8.63 10.15 10.34
N ALA A 33 -8.07 10.31 9.13
CA ALA A 33 -8.55 11.27 8.16
C ALA A 33 -10.00 10.98 7.73
N LEU A 34 -10.33 9.72 7.41
CA LEU A 34 -11.71 9.29 7.13
C LEU A 34 -12.69 9.61 8.28
N ALA A 35 -12.24 9.49 9.53
CA ALA A 35 -13.05 9.80 10.70
C ALA A 35 -13.36 11.29 10.85
N THR A 36 -12.39 12.15 10.52
CA THR A 36 -12.50 13.60 10.68
C THR A 36 -13.24 14.27 9.53
N PHE A 37 -12.97 13.86 8.30
CA PHE A 37 -13.43 14.58 7.10
C PHE A 37 -14.64 13.91 6.41
N GLY A 38 -15.06 12.76 6.91
CA GLY A 38 -16.22 12.04 6.40
C GLY A 38 -15.90 11.13 5.22
N TRP A 39 -16.93 10.41 4.79
CA TRP A 39 -16.82 9.46 3.69
C TRP A 39 -16.98 10.21 2.37
N PRO A 40 -16.02 10.13 1.44
CA PRO A 40 -16.29 10.57 0.08
C PRO A 40 -17.49 9.79 -0.45
N THR A 41 -18.34 10.47 -1.23
CA THR A 41 -19.47 9.82 -1.89
C THR A 41 -18.90 8.75 -2.80
N LEU A 42 -19.14 7.48 -2.46
CA LEU A 42 -18.55 6.32 -3.10
C LEU A 42 -18.91 6.31 -4.59
N SER A 43 -17.95 6.63 -5.44
CA SER A 43 -17.92 6.16 -6.83
C SER A 43 -16.61 5.40 -6.99
N PRO A 44 -16.54 4.14 -6.51
CA PRO A 44 -15.35 3.35 -6.69
C PRO A 44 -15.20 3.11 -8.20
N LEU A 45 -14.11 3.59 -8.79
CA LEU A 45 -13.61 2.97 -10.01
C LEU A 45 -13.18 1.57 -9.60
N PHE A 46 -14.00 0.58 -9.97
CA PHE A 46 -13.77 -0.81 -9.62
C PHE A 46 -12.66 -1.36 -10.51
N TYR A 47 -11.43 -1.35 -10.00
CA TYR A 47 -10.30 -2.02 -10.65
C TYR A 47 -10.25 -3.52 -10.32
N ASP A 48 -11.37 -4.12 -9.92
CA ASP A 48 -11.43 -5.50 -9.40
C ASP A 48 -10.91 -6.52 -10.42
N GLU A 49 -11.36 -6.44 -11.67
CA GLU A 49 -10.92 -7.34 -12.74
C GLU A 49 -9.41 -7.20 -12.98
N ALA A 50 -8.94 -5.97 -13.18
CA ALA A 50 -7.52 -5.68 -13.39
C ALA A 50 -6.65 -6.11 -12.20
N CYS A 51 -7.06 -5.81 -10.96
CA CYS A 51 -6.32 -6.19 -9.76
C CYS A 51 -6.30 -7.70 -9.55
N GLN A 52 -7.40 -8.39 -9.85
CA GLN A 52 -7.48 -9.84 -9.76
C GLN A 52 -6.60 -10.52 -10.81
N GLU A 53 -6.62 -10.01 -12.03
CA GLU A 53 -5.77 -10.49 -13.12
C GLU A 53 -4.29 -10.28 -12.77
N LEU A 54 -3.90 -9.07 -12.36
CA LEU A 54 -2.54 -8.76 -11.92
C LEU A 54 -2.07 -9.66 -10.77
N ALA A 55 -2.91 -9.87 -9.75
CA ALA A 55 -2.58 -10.76 -8.63
C ALA A 55 -2.38 -12.22 -9.09
N THR A 56 -3.20 -12.67 -10.04
CA THR A 56 -3.11 -14.02 -10.61
C THR A 56 -1.84 -14.18 -11.43
N ASN A 57 -1.51 -13.20 -12.27
CA ASN A 57 -0.30 -13.20 -13.08
C ASN A 57 0.94 -13.21 -12.19
N LEU A 58 1.00 -12.35 -11.17
CA LEU A 58 2.10 -12.35 -10.19
C LEU A 58 2.29 -13.72 -9.54
N ARG A 59 1.20 -14.40 -9.15
CA ARG A 59 1.30 -15.74 -8.57
C ARG A 59 1.87 -16.80 -9.53
N GLN A 60 1.71 -16.63 -10.83
CA GLN A 60 2.26 -17.55 -11.84
C GLN A 60 3.75 -17.32 -12.12
N THR A 61 4.32 -16.21 -11.64
CA THR A 61 5.74 -15.89 -11.78
C THR A 61 6.59 -16.48 -10.65
N LEU A 62 7.90 -16.63 -10.89
CA LEU A 62 8.86 -17.08 -9.87
C LEU A 62 8.90 -16.11 -8.68
N GLU A 63 8.72 -14.82 -8.93
CA GLU A 63 8.60 -13.78 -7.91
C GLU A 63 7.42 -14.06 -6.98
N GLY A 64 6.26 -14.45 -7.51
CA GLY A 64 5.09 -14.82 -6.71
C GLY A 64 5.27 -16.11 -5.90
N GLU A 65 6.05 -17.07 -6.39
CA GLU A 65 6.42 -18.27 -5.65
C GLU A 65 7.35 -17.94 -4.47
N ALA A 66 8.40 -17.15 -4.70
CA ALA A 66 9.33 -16.70 -3.66
C ALA A 66 8.60 -15.96 -2.52
N VAL A 67 7.62 -15.12 -2.87
CA VAL A 67 6.78 -14.42 -1.88
C VAL A 67 5.89 -15.40 -1.12
N SER A 68 5.28 -16.38 -1.78
CA SER A 68 4.46 -17.42 -1.12
C SER A 68 5.30 -18.31 -0.18
N ALA A 69 6.59 -18.46 -0.48
CA ALA A 69 7.57 -19.11 0.40
C ALA A 69 8.06 -18.21 1.54
N GLY A 70 7.80 -16.90 1.47
CA GLY A 70 8.23 -15.90 2.45
C GLY A 70 9.66 -15.42 2.27
N GLU A 71 10.29 -15.72 1.12
CA GLU A 71 11.66 -15.32 0.80
C GLU A 71 11.73 -13.88 0.27
N ALA A 72 10.65 -13.35 -0.31
CA ALA A 72 10.61 -11.98 -0.80
C ALA A 72 9.34 -11.24 -0.36
N ALA A 73 9.40 -9.91 -0.42
CA ALA A 73 8.24 -9.04 -0.24
C ALA A 73 8.04 -8.15 -1.46
N PHE A 74 6.79 -7.91 -1.85
CA PHE A 74 6.47 -6.93 -2.88
C PHE A 74 6.50 -5.50 -2.31
N VAL A 75 7.02 -4.56 -3.06
CA VAL A 75 6.86 -3.11 -2.85
C VAL A 75 6.00 -2.61 -4.00
N ILE A 76 4.73 -2.30 -3.72
CA ILE A 76 3.72 -1.97 -4.72
C ILE A 76 3.52 -0.46 -4.70
N ASP A 77 4.06 0.22 -5.71
CA ASP A 77 3.94 1.67 -5.88
C ASP A 77 3.20 2.00 -7.19
N LEU A 78 1.88 1.82 -7.11
CA LEU A 78 0.90 2.03 -8.17
C LEU A 78 -0.12 3.10 -7.71
N PRO A 79 -1.02 3.57 -8.60
CA PRO A 79 -2.09 4.47 -8.17
C PRO A 79 -2.85 3.89 -6.98
N GLY A 80 -3.16 4.71 -5.98
CA GLY A 80 -3.66 4.27 -4.67
C GLY A 80 -4.83 3.28 -4.73
N PRO A 81 -5.88 3.50 -5.56
CA PRO A 81 -6.98 2.55 -5.75
C PRO A 81 -6.52 1.16 -6.19
N ILE A 82 -5.56 1.09 -7.12
CA ILE A 82 -5.03 -0.16 -7.69
C ILE A 82 -4.15 -0.86 -6.66
N SER A 83 -3.25 -0.13 -5.97
CA SER A 83 -2.42 -0.68 -4.89
C SER A 83 -3.27 -1.37 -3.81
N LEU A 84 -4.40 -0.75 -3.42
CA LEU A 84 -5.33 -1.31 -2.45
C LEU A 84 -6.03 -2.58 -2.95
N GLY A 85 -6.52 -2.54 -4.19
CA GLY A 85 -7.19 -3.70 -4.80
C GLY A 85 -6.25 -4.88 -4.98
N LEU A 86 -5.06 -4.65 -5.53
CA LEU A 86 -4.03 -5.66 -5.68
C LEU A 86 -3.67 -6.27 -4.32
N GLY A 87 -3.46 -5.44 -3.29
CA GLY A 87 -3.21 -5.92 -1.93
C GLY A 87 -4.31 -6.81 -1.36
N PHE A 88 -5.58 -6.49 -1.61
CA PHE A 88 -6.71 -7.34 -1.24
C PHE A 88 -6.66 -8.70 -1.94
N TYR A 89 -6.45 -8.72 -3.27
CA TYR A 89 -6.40 -9.98 -4.01
C TYR A 89 -5.17 -10.82 -3.65
N LEU A 90 -4.01 -10.22 -3.40
CA LEU A 90 -2.84 -10.90 -2.85
C LEU A 90 -3.13 -11.53 -1.47
N GLN A 91 -3.93 -10.88 -0.63
CA GLN A 91 -4.40 -11.47 0.63
C GLN A 91 -5.22 -12.74 0.41
N GLN A 92 -6.08 -12.77 -0.61
CA GLN A 92 -6.80 -13.99 -1.00
C GLN A 92 -5.87 -15.12 -1.45
N LEU A 93 -4.63 -14.80 -1.83
CA LEU A 93 -3.60 -15.75 -2.22
C LEU A 93 -2.65 -16.13 -1.06
N GLY A 94 -2.84 -15.57 0.14
CA GLY A 94 -1.99 -15.87 1.30
C GLY A 94 -0.75 -14.98 1.42
N ILE A 95 -0.79 -13.78 0.83
CA ILE A 95 0.26 -12.75 0.97
C ILE A 95 -0.31 -11.62 1.82
N SER A 96 0.34 -11.30 2.93
CA SER A 96 -0.15 -10.28 3.88
C SER A 96 0.07 -8.87 3.33
N PRO A 97 -0.99 -8.09 3.07
CA PRO A 97 -0.84 -6.72 2.61
C PRO A 97 -0.56 -5.79 3.78
N ILE A 98 0.41 -4.90 3.61
CA ILE A 98 0.77 -3.87 4.59
C ILE A 98 0.56 -2.51 3.94
N LEU A 99 -0.50 -1.83 4.37
CA LEU A 99 -0.79 -0.48 3.89
C LEU A 99 0.26 0.49 4.46
N LEU A 100 1.00 1.18 3.60
CA LEU A 100 1.98 2.21 3.97
C LEU A 100 1.56 3.60 3.46
N PHE A 101 0.25 3.85 3.40
CA PHE A 101 -0.33 5.10 2.94
C PHE A 101 -0.22 6.14 4.07
N GLY A 102 0.54 7.21 3.84
CA GLY A 102 0.79 8.27 4.82
C GLY A 102 0.43 9.68 4.31
N GLY A 103 0.18 9.82 3.02
CA GLY A 103 -0.24 11.03 2.32
C GLY A 103 -1.61 11.55 2.78
N LEU A 104 -2.53 10.66 3.16
CA LEU A 104 -3.86 11.01 3.69
C LEU A 104 -3.86 11.80 5.02
N TRP A 105 -2.69 12.07 5.61
CA TRP A 105 -2.54 13.03 6.73
C TRP A 105 -2.36 14.48 6.29
N ARG A 106 -2.09 14.74 5.01
CA ARG A 106 -1.89 16.11 4.50
C ARG A 106 -3.26 16.75 4.24
N PRO A 107 -3.54 17.96 4.73
CA PRO A 107 -4.80 18.65 4.46
C PRO A 107 -5.14 18.77 2.96
N ALA A 108 -4.13 18.88 2.07
CA ALA A 108 -4.33 18.90 0.62
C ALA A 108 -4.68 17.52 0.01
N ALA A 109 -4.24 16.43 0.64
CA ALA A 109 -4.48 15.06 0.15
C ALA A 109 -5.95 14.61 0.26
N LEU A 110 -6.80 15.37 0.95
CA LEU A 110 -8.25 15.11 1.01
C LEU A 110 -8.96 15.39 -0.31
N LEU A 111 -8.45 16.34 -1.10
CA LEU A 111 -8.97 16.61 -2.44
C LEU A 111 -8.42 15.63 -3.48
N GLU A 112 -7.21 15.12 -3.25
CA GLU A 112 -6.47 14.25 -4.17
C GLU A 112 -6.74 12.75 -3.93
N GLY A 113 -7.04 12.38 -2.68
CA GLY A 113 -7.16 10.99 -2.23
C GLY A 113 -8.59 10.46 -2.14
N ALA A 114 -9.58 11.13 -2.74
CA ALA A 114 -10.99 10.72 -2.63
C ALA A 114 -11.23 9.30 -3.21
N GLU A 115 -10.55 8.96 -4.31
CA GLU A 115 -10.61 7.62 -4.89
C GLU A 115 -9.90 6.59 -4.01
N SER A 116 -8.67 6.90 -3.54
CA SER A 116 -7.92 6.05 -2.61
C SER A 116 -8.68 5.81 -1.30
N ALA A 117 -9.33 6.84 -0.76
CA ALA A 117 -10.19 6.77 0.42
C ALA A 117 -11.43 5.89 0.17
N SER A 118 -12.07 6.04 -1.00
CA SER A 118 -13.21 5.20 -1.40
C SER A 118 -12.80 3.73 -1.54
N SER A 119 -11.68 3.45 -2.21
CA SER A 119 -11.13 2.11 -2.37
C SER A 119 -10.67 1.52 -1.04
N LEU A 120 -10.08 2.33 -0.15
CA LEU A 120 -9.68 1.90 1.18
C LEU A 120 -10.90 1.42 1.97
N ALA A 121 -12.00 2.18 1.94
CA ALA A 121 -13.27 1.78 2.55
C ALA A 121 -13.82 0.50 1.93
N TYR A 122 -13.88 0.45 0.61
CA TYR A 122 -14.41 -0.68 -0.15
C TYR A 122 -13.66 -2.00 0.13
N TYR A 123 -12.34 -2.03 -0.01
CA TYR A 123 -11.56 -3.25 0.23
C TYR A 123 -11.50 -3.63 1.71
N SER A 124 -11.63 -2.66 2.64
CA SER A 124 -11.77 -2.96 4.06
C SER A 124 -13.06 -3.74 4.37
N GLU A 125 -14.19 -3.36 3.76
CA GLU A 125 -15.45 -4.09 3.91
C GLU A 125 -15.33 -5.52 3.39
N ARG A 126 -14.64 -5.70 2.25
CA ARG A 126 -14.40 -7.02 1.68
C ARG A 126 -13.48 -7.85 2.56
N LEU A 127 -12.39 -7.29 3.08
CA LEU A 127 -11.54 -7.96 4.08
C LEU A 127 -12.33 -8.37 5.33
N ASN A 128 -13.26 -7.54 5.79
CA ASN A 128 -14.10 -7.86 6.94
C ASN A 128 -15.07 -9.03 6.67
N ARG A 129 -15.41 -9.31 5.41
CA ARG A 129 -16.28 -10.41 4.99
C ARG A 129 -15.50 -11.64 4.54
N ALA A 130 -14.25 -11.46 4.13
CA ALA A 130 -13.38 -12.51 3.65
C ALA A 130 -12.71 -13.28 4.80
N GLU A 131 -12.36 -14.53 4.54
CA GLU A 131 -11.50 -15.29 5.45
C GLU A 131 -10.05 -14.78 5.35
N ILE A 132 -9.51 -14.27 6.47
CA ILE A 132 -8.13 -13.81 6.51
C ILE A 132 -7.20 -15.03 6.54
N LYS A 133 -6.62 -15.34 5.38
CA LYS A 133 -5.58 -16.36 5.23
C LYS A 133 -4.33 -15.93 5.96
N LYS A 134 -3.71 -16.84 6.71
CA LYS A 134 -2.43 -16.61 7.37
C LYS A 134 -1.35 -16.45 6.30
N GLY A 135 -0.82 -15.23 6.17
CA GLY A 135 0.17 -14.91 5.16
C GLY A 135 1.52 -15.59 5.40
N ARG A 136 2.19 -16.02 4.33
CA ARG A 136 3.61 -16.43 4.35
C ARG A 136 4.52 -15.40 3.67
N GLY A 137 3.97 -14.58 2.78
CA GLY A 137 4.64 -13.45 2.16
C GLY A 137 4.06 -12.11 2.56
N TYR A 138 4.68 -11.04 2.07
CA TYR A 138 4.29 -9.67 2.37
C TYR A 138 4.19 -8.81 1.11
N ALA A 139 3.28 -7.84 1.13
CA ALA A 139 3.18 -6.81 0.10
C ALA A 139 3.03 -5.44 0.76
N PHE A 140 4.05 -4.59 0.64
CA PHE A 140 4.03 -3.21 1.10
C PHE A 140 3.31 -2.34 0.06
N LEU A 141 2.13 -1.85 0.41
CA LEU A 141 1.28 -1.06 -0.49
C LEU A 141 1.55 0.43 -0.28
N LEU A 142 1.85 1.13 -1.35
CA LEU A 142 2.10 2.57 -1.36
C LEU A 142 1.05 3.29 -2.19
N GLU A 143 0.80 4.56 -1.85
CA GLU A 143 0.03 5.46 -2.69
C GLU A 143 1.00 6.27 -3.54
N ARG A 144 0.95 6.08 -4.86
CA ARG A 144 1.82 6.79 -5.80
C ARG A 144 1.60 8.30 -5.75
N GLU A 145 0.39 8.74 -5.43
CA GLU A 145 -0.01 10.14 -5.33
C GLU A 145 0.77 10.90 -4.23
N ARG A 146 1.51 10.21 -3.34
CA ARG A 146 2.35 10.83 -2.28
C ARG A 146 3.38 11.85 -2.81
N PHE A 147 3.68 11.78 -4.11
CA PHE A 147 4.61 12.66 -4.83
C PHE A 147 3.99 13.56 -5.89
N GLN A 148 2.69 13.44 -6.19
CA GLN A 148 2.08 14.32 -7.19
C GLN A 148 2.02 15.76 -6.64
N GLU A 149 2.60 16.71 -7.38
CA GLU A 149 2.50 18.14 -7.07
C GLU A 149 1.17 18.67 -7.60
N VAL A 150 0.08 18.60 -6.82
CA VAL A 150 -1.26 18.97 -7.34
C VAL A 150 -1.81 20.28 -6.76
N ALA A 151 -1.20 20.86 -5.71
CA ALA A 151 -1.67 22.15 -5.21
C ALA A 151 -1.22 23.31 -6.14
N PRO A 152 -2.14 24.20 -6.56
CA PRO A 152 -1.79 25.43 -7.25
C PRO A 152 -0.69 26.19 -6.49
N LEU A 153 0.29 26.77 -7.19
CA LEU A 153 1.41 27.53 -6.60
C LEU A 153 0.96 28.56 -5.53
N SER A 154 -0.24 29.13 -5.67
CA SER A 154 -0.86 30.04 -4.69
C SER A 154 -1.21 29.36 -3.35
N LEU A 155 -1.72 28.13 -3.38
CA LEU A 155 -2.04 27.32 -2.20
C LEU A 155 -0.77 26.80 -1.52
N VAL A 156 0.21 26.33 -2.31
CA VAL A 156 1.52 25.87 -1.81
C VAL A 156 2.25 27.00 -1.06
N LYS A 157 2.18 28.24 -1.55
CA LYS A 157 2.79 29.40 -0.89
C LYS A 157 2.15 29.78 0.45
N THR A 158 0.92 29.34 0.70
CA THR A 158 0.14 29.77 1.89
C THR A 158 0.09 28.68 2.97
N PHE A 159 0.10 27.40 2.58
CA PHE A 159 0.07 26.25 3.50
C PHE A 159 0.94 25.10 2.95
N ASN A 160 2.26 25.19 3.14
CA ASN A 160 3.18 24.09 2.82
C ASN A 160 3.44 23.20 4.04
N ASN A 161 2.43 22.46 4.49
CA ASN A 161 2.59 21.43 5.54
C ASN A 161 2.88 20.05 4.92
N ARG A 162 3.82 19.99 3.97
CA ARG A 162 4.32 18.73 3.42
C ARG A 162 5.12 18.00 4.50
N TYR A 163 4.47 17.22 5.35
CA TYR A 163 5.15 16.19 6.13
C TYR A 163 5.71 15.18 5.13
N ARG A 164 7.03 15.19 4.91
CA ARG A 164 7.72 14.09 4.23
C ARG A 164 7.59 12.88 5.14
N ALA A 165 6.61 12.03 4.88
CA ALA A 165 6.58 10.69 5.43
C ALA A 165 7.68 9.92 4.70
N GLY A 166 8.94 10.10 5.15
CA GLY A 166 10.12 9.45 4.58
C GLY A 166 10.25 7.99 5.05
N LEU A 167 11.49 7.52 5.16
CA LEU A 167 11.89 6.16 5.60
C LEU A 167 11.15 5.57 6.82
N GLY A 168 10.52 6.40 7.65
CA GLY A 168 9.71 5.95 8.79
C GLY A 168 8.42 5.21 8.44
N LEU A 169 8.03 5.12 7.16
CA LEU A 169 6.85 4.35 6.73
C LEU A 169 7.16 2.85 6.61
N PHE A 170 8.35 2.48 6.14
CA PHE A 170 8.70 1.07 5.95
C PHE A 170 9.16 0.42 7.25
N PRO A 171 8.93 -0.90 7.41
CA PRO A 171 9.68 -1.63 8.42
C PRO A 171 11.19 -1.53 8.14
N PRO A 172 12.03 -1.37 9.18
CA PRO A 172 13.47 -1.25 8.99
C PRO A 172 14.05 -2.48 8.26
N PRO A 173 14.91 -2.31 7.24
CA PRO A 173 15.48 -3.44 6.51
C PRO A 173 16.18 -4.51 7.35
N PRO A 174 16.88 -4.19 8.46
CA PRO A 174 17.40 -5.21 9.37
C PRO A 174 16.31 -6.07 10.03
N GLU A 175 15.11 -5.52 10.27
CA GLU A 175 13.97 -6.30 10.76
C GLU A 175 13.39 -7.19 9.67
N LEU A 176 13.34 -6.71 8.42
CA LEU A 176 12.93 -7.50 7.26
C LEU A 176 13.81 -8.73 7.10
N ARG A 177 15.13 -8.57 7.21
CA ARG A 177 16.09 -9.68 7.17
C ARG A 177 15.90 -10.68 8.31
N LYS A 178 15.72 -10.19 9.53
CA LYS A 178 15.43 -11.04 10.70
C LYS A 178 14.10 -11.81 10.56
N ALA A 179 13.14 -11.25 9.82
CA ALA A 179 11.89 -11.92 9.49
C ALA A 179 12.04 -12.99 8.38
N GLY A 180 13.23 -13.20 7.84
CA GLY A 180 13.53 -14.23 6.83
C GLY A 180 13.50 -13.75 5.39
N LEU A 181 13.32 -12.44 5.14
CA LEU A 181 13.29 -11.91 3.79
C LEU A 181 14.69 -11.91 3.16
N ALA A 182 14.78 -12.54 2.00
CA ALA A 182 15.94 -12.58 1.11
C ALA A 182 15.99 -11.38 0.16
N GLY A 183 14.83 -10.89 -0.30
CA GLY A 183 14.77 -9.77 -1.23
C GLY A 183 13.45 -9.00 -1.25
N LEU A 184 13.43 -7.97 -2.10
CA LEU A 184 12.30 -7.10 -2.38
C LEU A 184 12.01 -7.15 -3.88
N ILE A 185 10.72 -7.25 -4.23
CA ILE A 185 10.27 -7.16 -5.62
C ILE A 185 9.54 -5.81 -5.77
N ASP A 186 10.16 -4.90 -6.48
CA ASP A 186 9.64 -3.58 -6.82
C ASP A 186 8.62 -3.69 -7.95
N LEU A 187 7.36 -3.32 -7.69
CA LEU A 187 6.24 -3.33 -8.62
C LEU A 187 5.75 -1.90 -8.86
N ARG A 188 6.12 -1.35 -10.02
CA ARG A 188 5.81 0.02 -10.44
C ARG A 188 5.39 0.09 -11.91
N VAL A 189 4.77 1.20 -12.29
CA VAL A 189 4.48 1.51 -13.70
C VAL A 189 5.79 1.74 -14.46
N ALA A 190 5.84 1.28 -15.71
CA ALA A 190 6.99 1.42 -16.59
C ALA A 190 7.42 2.89 -16.78
N ASP A 191 8.72 3.09 -16.95
CA ASP A 191 9.35 4.37 -17.33
C ASP A 191 9.23 5.51 -16.30
N ASP A 192 8.77 5.23 -15.09
CA ASP A 192 8.77 6.21 -14.01
C ASP A 192 10.11 6.30 -13.27
N GLU A 193 10.52 7.54 -12.98
CA GLU A 193 11.64 7.81 -12.11
C GLU A 193 11.41 7.20 -10.71
N LEU A 194 12.45 6.57 -10.16
CA LEU A 194 12.42 6.03 -8.81
C LEU A 194 12.31 7.19 -7.80
N PRO A 195 11.25 7.25 -6.99
CA PRO A 195 11.12 8.31 -6.00
C PRO A 195 12.24 8.26 -4.95
N ASP A 196 12.68 9.42 -4.48
CA ASP A 196 13.79 9.55 -3.52
C ASP A 196 13.61 8.68 -2.27
N ASP A 197 12.38 8.55 -1.74
CA ASP A 197 12.11 7.76 -0.54
C ASP A 197 12.34 6.25 -0.76
N LEU A 198 11.92 5.73 -1.91
CA LEU A 198 12.16 4.35 -2.32
C LEU A 198 13.63 4.11 -2.63
N MET A 199 14.31 5.08 -3.24
CA MET A 199 15.75 4.99 -3.48
C MET A 199 16.52 4.89 -2.16
N GLU A 200 16.21 5.75 -1.18
CA GLU A 200 16.80 5.67 0.16
C GLU A 200 16.50 4.32 0.83
N PHE A 201 15.25 3.84 0.73
CA PHE A 201 14.85 2.56 1.31
C PHE A 201 15.57 1.38 0.66
N TYR A 202 15.67 1.34 -0.67
CA TYR A 202 16.36 0.29 -1.42
C TYR A 202 17.87 0.30 -1.17
N ASN A 203 18.49 1.48 -1.07
CA ASN A 203 19.89 1.58 -0.67
C ASN A 203 20.11 0.99 0.73
N SER A 204 19.24 1.31 1.69
CA SER A 204 19.30 0.73 3.04
C SER A 204 19.02 -0.78 3.03
N ALA A 205 18.14 -1.26 2.15
CA ALA A 205 17.81 -2.67 2.01
C ALA A 205 18.98 -3.48 1.43
N SER A 206 19.62 -2.98 0.38
CA SER A 206 20.83 -3.59 -0.19
C SER A 206 21.98 -3.62 0.81
N GLN A 207 22.16 -2.57 1.63
CA GLN A 207 23.15 -2.57 2.72
C GLN A 207 22.84 -3.61 3.81
N ALA A 208 21.57 -3.93 4.04
CA ALA A 208 21.14 -5.02 4.91
C ALA A 208 21.23 -6.41 4.23
N GLY A 209 21.63 -6.45 2.96
CA GLY A 209 21.78 -7.67 2.16
C GLY A 209 20.49 -8.16 1.49
N LEU A 210 19.44 -7.35 1.42
CA LEU A 210 18.25 -7.69 0.62
C LEU A 210 18.55 -7.46 -0.86
N ASP A 211 18.30 -8.49 -1.67
CA ASP A 211 18.32 -8.36 -3.12
C ASP A 211 17.10 -7.55 -3.58
N ILE A 212 17.28 -6.72 -4.61
CA ILE A 212 16.20 -5.87 -5.16
C ILE A 212 15.94 -6.32 -6.60
N PHE A 213 14.72 -6.80 -6.85
CA PHE A 213 14.26 -7.25 -8.16
C PHE A 213 13.24 -6.25 -8.67
N GLN A 214 13.39 -5.78 -9.91
CA GLN A 214 12.41 -4.90 -10.53
C GLN A 214 11.47 -5.70 -11.41
N SER A 215 10.17 -5.54 -11.18
CA SER A 215 9.12 -6.09 -12.02
C SER A 215 8.19 -4.95 -12.43
N VAL A 216 8.08 -4.76 -13.75
CA VAL A 216 7.44 -3.58 -14.32
C VAL A 216 6.05 -3.92 -14.81
N VAL A 217 5.06 -3.08 -14.48
CA VAL A 217 3.68 -3.24 -14.97
C VAL A 217 3.50 -2.36 -16.22
N ASN A 218 3.29 -3.00 -17.37
CA ASN A 218 3.08 -2.33 -18.66
C ASN A 218 1.64 -1.83 -18.78
N GLN A 219 1.38 -0.62 -18.28
CA GLN A 219 0.08 0.09 -18.27
C GLN A 219 -1.07 -0.67 -17.56
N ILE A 220 -1.87 0.06 -16.77
CA ILE A 220 -3.04 -0.44 -16.02
C ILE A 220 -4.27 0.31 -16.51
#